data_AF-A0AAW0J8E8-F1
#
_entry.id   AF-A0AAW0J8E8-F1
#
_cell.length_a   1.000
_cell.length_b   1.000
_cell.length_c   1.000
_cell.angle_alpha   90.00
_cell.angle_beta   90.00
_cell.angle_gamma   90.00
#
_symmetry.space_group_name_H-M   'P 1'
#
loop_
_entity.id
_entity.type
_entity.pdbx_description
1 polymer ?
#
loop_
_entity_poly.entity_id
_entity_poly.type
_entity_poly.pdbx_seq_one_letter_code
_entity_poly.pdbx_strand_id
1 'polypeptide(L)'
;MHGLGNVVDVGEAQNAQLKKKIHLHDLELDFLDEGQFEEKGEESRRRKKSDFAVLNALEPPSHLKKLSIKWVMSTAVHTNWMTSLTNLRSLDINWCIQLECLPPLGKLPLLKELNIRRVENVKKLGDEFLGIDSENKSKKDDCHIINIFPNQR
;
A
#
# COMPACT_ATOMS: atom_id res chain seq x y z
N MET A 1 16.01 -12.74 -5.48
CA MET A 1 15.45 -14.05 -5.05
C MET A 1 14.82 -13.84 -3.68
N HIS A 2 13.52 -13.94 -3.42
CA HIS A 2 12.32 -14.25 -4.22
C HIS A 2 11.19 -13.38 -3.64
N GLY A 3 10.49 -12.63 -4.50
CA GLY A 3 9.19 -12.06 -4.15
C GLY A 3 8.23 -13.21 -3.84
N LEU A 4 7.27 -12.96 -2.94
CA LEU A 4 6.22 -13.95 -2.70
C LEU A 4 5.40 -14.04 -3.99
N GLY A 5 5.56 -15.15 -4.73
CA GLY A 5 4.60 -15.50 -5.76
C GLY A 5 3.24 -15.71 -5.09
N ASN A 6 2.21 -15.06 -5.65
CA ASN A 6 0.79 -15.15 -5.31
C ASN A 6 0.50 -15.54 -3.85
N VAL A 7 0.40 -14.55 -2.94
CA VAL A 7 -0.10 -14.80 -1.59
C VAL A 7 -1.62 -14.79 -1.66
N VAL A 8 -2.23 -15.97 -1.80
CA VAL A 8 -3.67 -16.08 -2.07
C VAL A 8 -4.49 -16.10 -0.78
N ASP A 9 -3.87 -16.43 0.36
CA ASP A 9 -4.55 -16.51 1.66
C ASP A 9 -3.74 -15.94 2.84
N VAL A 10 -4.46 -15.52 3.89
CA VAL A 10 -3.89 -14.98 5.14
C VAL A 10 -2.93 -15.97 5.79
N GLY A 11 -3.23 -17.27 5.74
CA GLY A 11 -2.36 -18.31 6.28
C GLY A 11 -1.00 -18.33 5.59
N GLU A 12 -0.96 -18.17 4.27
CA GLU A 12 0.30 -18.09 3.50
C GLU A 12 1.09 -16.82 3.84
N ALA A 13 0.40 -15.69 4.00
CA ALA A 13 1.01 -14.44 4.43
C ALA A 13 1.71 -14.57 5.80
N GLN A 14 1.04 -15.22 6.76
CA GLN A 14 1.59 -15.48 8.09
C GLN A 14 2.72 -16.49 8.04
N ASN A 15 2.55 -17.57 7.27
CA ASN A 15 3.57 -18.62 7.10
C ASN A 15 4.83 -18.11 6.39
N ALA A 16 4.70 -17.06 5.56
CA ALA A 16 5.86 -16.42 4.93
C ALA A 16 6.83 -15.82 5.96
N GLN A 17 6.35 -15.49 7.17
CA GLN A 17 7.12 -14.99 8.29
C GLN A 17 8.14 -13.90 7.88
N LEU A 18 7.69 -12.93 7.06
CA LEU A 18 8.57 -11.95 6.41
C LEU A 18 9.42 -11.18 7.41
N LYS A 19 8.85 -10.82 8.56
CA LYS A 19 9.53 -10.18 9.69
C LYS A 19 10.79 -10.91 10.15
N LYS A 20 10.86 -12.23 10.01
CA LYS A 20 12.02 -13.05 10.41
C LYS A 20 13.07 -13.18 9.31
N LYS A 21 12.77 -12.78 8.08
CA LYS A 21 13.70 -12.87 6.93
C LYS A 21 14.68 -11.70 6.97
N ILE A 22 15.73 -11.81 7.78
CA ILE A 22 16.74 -10.76 8.02
C ILE A 22 17.55 -10.31 6.79
N HIS A 23 17.51 -11.08 5.70
CA HIS A 23 18.19 -10.76 4.45
C HIS A 23 17.22 -10.26 3.36
N LEU A 24 15.94 -10.07 3.71
CA LEU A 24 14.93 -9.59 2.79
C LEU A 24 15.03 -8.07 2.65
N HIS A 25 15.64 -7.62 1.56
CA HIS A 25 15.74 -6.21 1.23
C HIS A 25 14.71 -5.75 0.21
N ASP A 26 14.25 -6.65 -0.64
CA ASP A 26 13.35 -6.34 -1.74
C ASP A 26 12.14 -7.28 -1.64
N LEU A 27 10.94 -6.71 -1.61
CA LEU A 27 9.68 -7.44 -1.53
C LEU A 27 8.77 -6.99 -2.67
N GLU A 28 8.28 -7.96 -3.43
CA GLU A 28 7.20 -7.77 -4.38
C GLU A 28 5.98 -8.55 -3.88
N LEU A 29 4.84 -7.88 -3.86
CA LEU A 29 3.53 -8.41 -3.54
C LEU A 29 2.67 -8.26 -4.79
N ASP A 30 2.34 -9.39 -5.42
CA ASP A 30 1.50 -9.44 -6.60
C ASP A 30 0.20 -10.16 -6.26
N PHE A 31 -0.91 -9.43 -6.38
CA PHE A 31 -2.27 -9.91 -6.13
C PHE A 31 -3.04 -10.14 -7.44
N LEU A 32 -2.32 -10.30 -8.57
CA LEU A 32 -2.94 -10.59 -9.84
C LEU A 32 -3.73 -11.90 -9.73
N ASP A 33 -5.02 -11.77 -10.01
CA ASP A 33 -5.91 -12.91 -10.22
C ASP A 33 -6.29 -12.89 -11.70
N GLU A 34 -5.70 -13.81 -12.46
CA GLU A 34 -5.84 -13.90 -13.92
C GLU A 34 -7.30 -14.10 -14.37
N GLY A 35 -8.22 -14.44 -13.46
CA GLY A 35 -9.63 -14.66 -13.77
C GLY A 35 -10.59 -13.47 -13.61
N GLN A 36 -10.18 -12.36 -13.00
CA GLN A 36 -11.13 -11.51 -12.27
C GLN A 36 -10.98 -9.98 -12.51
N PHE A 37 -10.86 -9.54 -13.76
CA PHE A 37 -10.74 -8.10 -14.08
C PHE A 37 -12.06 -7.30 -13.90
N GLU A 38 -13.22 -7.96 -13.78
CA GLU A 38 -14.53 -7.31 -13.79
C GLU A 38 -15.52 -7.86 -12.76
N GLU A 39 -15.06 -8.30 -11.58
CA GLU A 39 -16.00 -8.72 -10.54
C GLU A 39 -16.86 -7.55 -10.04
N LYS A 40 -18.18 -7.69 -10.21
CA LYS A 40 -19.19 -6.89 -9.51
C LYS A 40 -19.97 -7.82 -8.59
N GLY A 41 -20.46 -7.28 -7.47
CA GLY A 41 -21.28 -8.04 -6.53
C GLY A 41 -20.49 -8.65 -5.37
N GLU A 42 -20.92 -9.82 -4.90
CA GLU A 42 -20.39 -10.40 -3.66
C GLU A 42 -18.94 -10.86 -3.76
N GLU A 43 -18.51 -11.36 -4.92
CA GLU A 43 -17.15 -11.86 -5.15
C GLU A 43 -16.10 -10.75 -4.98
N SER A 44 -16.35 -9.60 -5.62
CA SER A 44 -15.55 -8.38 -5.44
C SER A 44 -15.45 -7.95 -3.97
N ARG A 45 -16.56 -8.03 -3.22
CA ARG A 45 -16.56 -7.72 -1.78
C ARG A 45 -15.75 -8.72 -0.97
N ARG A 46 -15.79 -10.01 -1.31
CA ARG A 46 -14.99 -11.06 -0.67
C ARG A 46 -13.50 -10.82 -0.94
N ARG A 47 -13.14 -10.54 -2.20
CA ARG A 47 -11.75 -10.25 -2.59
C ARG A 47 -11.20 -9.01 -1.90
N LYS A 48 -11.94 -7.90 -1.87
CA LYS A 48 -11.59 -6.69 -1.10
C LYS A 48 -11.20 -6.99 0.34
N LYS A 49 -12.01 -7.82 1.02
CA LYS A 49 -11.76 -8.24 2.41
C LYS A 49 -10.57 -9.17 2.53
N SER A 50 -10.40 -10.10 1.58
CA SER A 50 -9.29 -11.04 1.53
C SER A 50 -7.95 -10.32 1.38
N ASP A 51 -7.80 -9.48 0.34
CA ASP A 51 -6.59 -8.72 0.07
C ASP A 51 -6.20 -7.84 1.27
N PHE A 52 -7.20 -7.19 1.89
CA PHE A 52 -6.97 -6.41 3.10
C PHE A 52 -6.43 -7.27 4.25
N ALA A 53 -6.99 -8.45 4.48
CA ALA A 53 -6.55 -9.34 5.55
C ALA A 53 -5.12 -9.87 5.27
N VAL A 54 -4.84 -10.26 4.03
CA VAL A 54 -3.51 -10.71 3.58
C VAL A 54 -2.48 -9.60 3.78
N LEU A 55 -2.76 -8.39 3.30
CA LEU A 55 -1.86 -7.23 3.45
C LEU A 55 -1.53 -6.94 4.92
N ASN A 56 -2.50 -7.04 5.82
CA ASN A 56 -2.26 -6.84 7.26
C ASN A 56 -1.42 -7.95 7.88
N ALA A 57 -1.51 -9.19 7.37
CA ALA A 57 -0.82 -10.35 7.93
C ALA A 57 0.65 -10.49 7.50
N LEU A 58 1.07 -9.82 6.42
CA LEU A 58 2.42 -9.97 5.86
C LEU A 58 3.54 -9.49 6.78
N GLU A 59 3.33 -8.40 7.54
CA GLU A 59 4.31 -7.72 8.40
C GLU A 59 5.77 -7.81 7.89
N PRO A 60 6.15 -7.03 6.86
CA PRO A 60 7.51 -7.03 6.33
C PRO A 60 8.54 -6.53 7.36
N PRO A 61 9.83 -6.90 7.20
CA PRO A 61 10.86 -6.43 8.10
C PRO A 61 11.12 -4.92 7.91
N SER A 62 11.35 -4.20 9.01
CA SER A 62 11.59 -2.74 8.97
C SER A 62 12.83 -2.31 8.18
N HIS A 63 13.78 -3.23 7.94
CA HIS A 63 14.98 -3.00 7.14
C HIS A 63 14.78 -3.22 5.63
N LEU A 64 13.55 -3.47 5.18
CA LEU A 64 13.20 -3.56 3.77
C LEU A 64 13.58 -2.26 3.05
N LYS A 65 14.20 -2.38 1.88
CA LYS A 65 14.70 -1.25 1.06
C LYS A 65 13.81 -0.99 -0.15
N LYS A 66 13.19 -2.02 -0.71
CA LYS A 66 12.30 -1.90 -1.86
C LYS A 66 11.00 -2.66 -1.62
N LEU A 67 9.88 -2.02 -1.94
CA LEU A 67 8.55 -2.61 -1.87
C LEU A 67 7.82 -2.35 -3.17
N SER A 68 7.31 -3.41 -3.81
CA SER A 68 6.37 -3.30 -4.91
C SER A 68 5.06 -3.98 -4.53
N ILE A 69 3.95 -3.29 -4.76
CA ILE A 69 2.58 -3.77 -4.53
C ILE A 69 1.82 -3.65 -5.84
N LYS A 70 1.28 -4.77 -6.31
CA LYS A 70 0.56 -4.83 -7.57
C LYS A 70 -0.81 -5.47 -7.38
N TRP A 71 -1.81 -4.97 -8.13
CA TRP A 71 -3.12 -5.62 -8.30
C TRP A 71 -3.96 -5.77 -7.03
N VAL A 72 -3.70 -4.99 -5.99
CA VAL A 72 -4.50 -5.01 -4.76
C VAL A 72 -5.90 -4.47 -5.03
N MET A 73 -6.93 -5.22 -4.62
CA MET A 73 -8.34 -4.81 -4.66
C MET A 73 -8.81 -4.17 -3.36
N SER A 74 -8.02 -4.18 -2.28
CA SER A 74 -8.34 -3.47 -1.03
C SER A 74 -8.53 -1.96 -1.25
N THR A 75 -9.50 -1.36 -0.55
CA THR A 75 -9.75 0.09 -0.60
C THR A 75 -8.74 0.89 0.22
N ALA A 76 -8.07 0.26 1.19
CA ALA A 76 -7.07 0.90 2.03
C ALA A 76 -5.83 0.02 2.15
N VAL A 77 -4.66 0.65 2.10
CA VAL A 77 -3.35 0.06 2.42
C VAL A 77 -2.79 0.75 3.67
N HIS A 78 -3.67 1.20 4.56
CA HIS A 78 -3.30 1.88 5.80
C HIS A 78 -2.83 0.89 6.88
N THR A 79 -1.91 0.02 6.51
CA THR A 79 -1.27 -0.96 7.37
C THR A 79 -0.19 -0.29 8.21
N ASN A 80 -0.26 -0.49 9.54
CA ASN A 80 0.72 0.03 10.51
C ASN A 80 2.17 -0.31 10.17
N TRP A 81 2.40 -1.42 9.46
CA TRP A 81 3.75 -1.81 9.06
C TRP A 81 4.32 -0.93 7.94
N MET A 82 3.51 -0.33 7.06
CA MET A 82 4.04 0.43 5.92
C MET A 82 4.76 1.70 6.36
N THR A 83 4.23 2.41 7.35
CA THR A 83 4.90 3.56 7.98
C THR A 83 6.08 3.16 8.88
N SER A 84 6.16 1.88 9.27
CA SER A 84 7.28 1.34 10.05
C SER A 84 8.50 0.94 9.21
N LEU A 85 8.40 0.97 7.87
CA LEU A 85 9.49 0.65 6.94
C LEU A 85 10.47 1.82 6.82
N THR A 86 11.11 2.19 7.94
CA THR A 86 11.99 3.36 8.01
C THR A 86 13.21 3.30 7.07
N ASN A 87 13.59 2.09 6.63
CA ASN A 87 14.68 1.89 5.66
C ASN A 87 14.23 1.82 4.19
N LEU A 88 12.94 2.00 3.92
CA LEU A 88 12.39 1.92 2.57
C LEU A 88 12.92 3.05 1.72
N ARG A 89 13.47 2.71 0.55
CA ARG A 89 14.03 3.66 -0.43
C ARG A 89 13.21 3.76 -1.70
N SER A 90 12.57 2.66 -2.09
CA SER A 90 11.77 2.58 -3.31
C SER A 90 10.43 1.93 -3.02
N LEU A 91 9.35 2.60 -3.42
CA LEU A 91 7.98 2.11 -3.35
C LEU A 91 7.34 2.19 -4.73
N ASP A 92 6.86 1.06 -5.23
CA ASP A 92 6.06 0.97 -6.46
C ASP A 92 4.66 0.43 -6.11
N ILE A 93 3.62 1.21 -6.41
CA ILE A 93 2.22 0.81 -6.29
C ILE A 93 1.62 0.87 -7.69
N ASN A 94 1.21 -0.28 -8.22
CA ASN A 94 0.74 -0.40 -9.60
C ASN A 94 -0.54 -1.22 -9.70
N TRP A 95 -1.49 -0.78 -10.53
CA TRP A 95 -2.74 -1.51 -10.78
C TRP A 95 -3.62 -1.76 -9.54
N CYS A 96 -3.47 -0.94 -8.49
CA CYS A 96 -4.32 -0.99 -7.30
C CYS A 96 -5.55 -0.10 -7.51
N ILE A 97 -6.42 -0.46 -8.46
CA ILE A 97 -7.52 0.40 -8.94
C ILE A 97 -8.55 0.73 -7.87
N GLN A 98 -8.75 -0.16 -6.90
CA GLN A 98 -9.72 0.01 -5.82
C GLN A 98 -9.19 0.85 -4.66
N LEU A 99 -7.90 1.18 -4.66
CA LEU A 99 -7.26 1.93 -3.59
C LEU A 99 -7.83 3.35 -3.53
N GLU A 100 -8.33 3.75 -2.35
CA GLU A 100 -8.95 5.06 -2.15
C GLU A 100 -8.00 6.02 -1.41
N CYS A 101 -7.16 5.48 -0.53
CA CYS A 101 -6.21 6.24 0.27
C CYS A 101 -4.82 5.59 0.29
N LEU A 102 -3.79 6.43 0.33
CA LEU A 102 -2.40 6.03 0.54
C LEU A 102 -1.99 6.31 1.99
N PRO A 103 -1.06 5.53 2.55
CA PRO A 103 -0.53 5.81 3.88
C PRO A 103 0.32 7.09 3.91
N PRO A 104 0.69 7.58 5.11
CA PRO A 104 1.55 8.75 5.33
C PRO A 104 2.98 8.59 4.80
N LEU A 105 3.17 8.49 3.49
CA LEU A 105 4.46 8.12 2.88
C LEU A 105 5.57 9.15 3.16
N GLY A 106 5.24 10.42 3.36
CA GLY A 106 6.20 11.46 3.72
C GLY A 106 6.80 11.30 5.11
N LYS A 107 6.28 10.39 5.95
CA LYS A 107 6.90 10.00 7.22
C LYS A 107 8.05 9.00 7.05
N LEU A 108 8.28 8.49 5.83
CA LEU A 108 9.36 7.54 5.54
C LEU A 108 10.67 8.29 5.26
N PRO A 109 11.65 8.29 6.19
CA PRO A 109 12.79 9.20 6.14
C PRO A 109 13.79 8.90 5.01
N LEU A 110 13.80 7.67 4.49
CA LEU A 110 14.74 7.23 3.46
C LEU A 110 14.10 7.01 2.09
N LEU A 111 12.81 7.31 1.92
CA LEU A 111 12.11 7.10 0.65
C LEU A 111 12.65 8.08 -0.40
N LYS A 112 13.14 7.55 -1.52
CA LYS A 112 13.73 8.33 -2.62
C LYS A 112 12.97 8.17 -3.93
N GLU A 113 12.38 7.01 -4.13
CA GLU A 113 11.66 6.65 -5.33
C GLU A 113 10.23 6.26 -4.95
N LEU A 114 9.26 6.98 -5.51
CA LEU A 114 7.85 6.69 -5.36
C LEU A 114 7.21 6.61 -6.74
N ASN A 115 6.76 5.42 -7.12
CA ASN A 115 6.05 5.18 -8.36
C ASN A 115 4.62 4.76 -8.03
N ILE A 116 3.65 5.55 -8.46
CA ILE A 116 2.24 5.26 -8.27
C ILE A 116 1.57 5.29 -9.65
N ARG A 117 1.06 4.13 -10.09
CA ARG A 117 0.52 3.94 -11.44
C ARG A 117 -0.81 3.18 -11.38
N ARG A 118 -1.77 3.59 -12.21
CA ARG A 118 -3.09 2.90 -12.34
C ARG A 118 -3.81 2.70 -10.99
N VAL A 119 -3.96 3.80 -10.24
CA VAL A 119 -4.67 3.88 -8.95
C VAL A 119 -5.91 4.78 -9.07
N GLU A 120 -6.89 4.34 -9.84
CA GLU A 120 -7.98 5.19 -10.34
C GLU A 120 -8.89 5.78 -9.26
N ASN A 121 -9.05 5.09 -8.13
CA ASN A 121 -9.91 5.54 -7.04
C ASN A 121 -9.22 6.44 -6.00
N VAL A 122 -7.90 6.66 -6.11
CA VAL A 122 -7.19 7.60 -5.24
C VAL A 122 -7.52 9.02 -5.70
N LYS A 123 -8.53 9.62 -5.06
CA LYS A 123 -9.03 10.96 -5.46
C LYS A 123 -8.29 12.10 -4.76
N LYS A 124 -7.74 11.85 -3.57
CA LYS A 124 -7.11 12.86 -2.70
C LYS A 124 -5.97 12.25 -1.90
N LEU A 125 -4.97 13.06 -1.60
CA LEU A 125 -3.86 12.72 -0.70
C LEU A 125 -3.85 13.77 0.41
N GLY A 126 -3.90 13.34 1.66
CA GLY A 126 -3.88 14.25 2.82
C GLY A 126 -2.47 14.77 3.11
N ASP A 127 -2.38 15.79 3.97
CA ASP A 127 -1.11 16.39 4.40
C ASP A 127 -0.12 15.36 4.98
N GLU A 128 -0.65 14.29 5.59
CA GLU A 128 0.11 13.17 6.12
C GLU A 128 0.89 12.41 5.03
N PHE A 129 0.39 12.39 3.79
CA PHE A 129 1.09 11.82 2.64
C PHE A 129 2.41 12.55 2.37
N LEU A 130 2.47 13.85 2.66
CA LEU A 130 3.66 14.68 2.50
C LEU A 130 4.52 14.73 3.78
N GLY A 131 4.12 14.03 4.84
CA GLY A 131 4.85 14.03 6.11
C GLY A 131 4.72 15.34 6.89
N ILE A 132 3.71 16.15 6.58
CA ILE A 132 3.44 17.39 7.29
C ILE A 132 2.61 17.04 8.53
N ASP A 133 3.24 17.06 9.71
CA ASP A 133 2.50 16.98 10.96
C ASP A 133 1.78 18.33 11.17
N SER A 134 0.46 18.32 11.03
CA SER A 134 -0.36 19.51 11.25
C SER A 134 -0.43 19.84 12.76
N GLU A 135 0.65 20.34 13.34
CA GLU A 135 0.67 20.93 14.68
C GLU A 135 -0.02 22.33 14.65
N ASN A 136 -1.33 22.32 14.45
CA ASN A 136 -2.32 23.35 14.85
C ASN A 136 -3.54 23.30 13.91
N LYS A 137 -4.45 22.34 14.11
CA LYS A 137 -5.88 22.58 13.81
C LYS A 137 -6.77 21.99 14.89
N SER A 138 -7.34 22.91 15.65
CA SER A 138 -8.58 22.78 16.40
C SER A 138 -9.63 22.01 15.59
N LYS A 139 -10.24 21.00 16.24
CA LYS A 139 -11.42 20.22 15.85
C LYS A 139 -12.20 20.73 14.61
N LYS A 140 -12.15 19.95 13.51
CA LYS A 140 -13.31 19.46 12.71
C LYS A 140 -12.81 18.87 11.39
N ASP A 141 -13.09 17.58 11.19
CA ASP A 141 -13.51 16.84 9.98
C ASP A 141 -13.09 17.24 8.55
N ASP A 142 -12.09 18.09 8.34
CA ASP A 142 -11.63 18.45 7.00
C ASP A 142 -10.14 18.18 6.88
N CYS A 143 -9.81 17.02 6.27
CA CYS A 143 -8.50 16.73 5.72
C CYS A 143 -8.05 17.97 4.93
N HIS A 144 -6.95 18.61 5.31
CA HIS A 144 -6.41 19.67 4.47
C HIS A 144 -6.00 19.06 3.13
N ILE A 145 -6.54 19.67 2.07
CA ILE A 145 -6.67 19.07 0.74
C ILE A 145 -5.50 19.54 -0.10
N ILE A 146 -4.59 18.64 -0.48
CA ILE A 146 -3.57 18.94 -1.47
C ILE A 146 -3.88 18.19 -2.75
N ASN A 147 -4.26 18.93 -3.79
CA ASN A 147 -4.40 18.40 -5.15
C ASN A 147 -2.98 18.19 -5.73
N ILE A 148 -2.54 16.94 -5.81
CA ILE A 148 -1.21 16.58 -6.34
C ILE A 148 -1.15 16.66 -7.88
N PHE A 149 -2.28 16.95 -8.54
CA PHE A 149 -2.31 17.20 -9.99
C PHE A 149 -2.64 18.66 -10.31
N PRO A 150 -1.64 19.56 -10.40
CA PRO A 150 -1.83 20.83 -11.06
C PRO A 150 -1.71 20.60 -12.57
N ASN A 151 -2.81 20.71 -13.30
CA ASN A 151 -2.90 20.72 -14.76
C ASN A 151 -2.67 19.39 -15.50
N GLN A 152 -3.76 18.78 -15.95
CA GLN A 152 -3.80 18.29 -17.33
C GLN A 152 -4.54 19.36 -18.15
N ARG A 153 -3.81 20.02 -19.06
CA ARG A 153 -4.37 20.84 -20.13
C ARG A 153 -4.92 19.95 -21.22
#